data_AF-A0A941VRL5-F1
#
_entry.id   AF-A0A941VRL5-F1
#
_cell.length_a   1.000
_cell.length_b   1.000
_cell.length_c   1.000
_cell.angle_alpha   90.00
_cell.angle_beta   90.00
_cell.angle_gamma   90.00
#
_symmetry.space_group_name_H-M   'P 1'
#
loop_
_entity.id
_entity.type
_entity.pdbx_description
1 polymer ?
#
loop_
_entity_poly.entity_id
_entity_poly.type
_entity_poly.pdbx_seq_one_letter_code
_entity_poly.pdbx_strand_id
1 'polypeptide(L)'
;MPQAADEFYAGRCQAYTSDASTLTSIRLQAPGGPVGFRILPDRISKEPFGPVVNRGDEQWATLVKWVLLALVEAEERGITRENVRQVLQASTDPAVQAFLGDGFAKALGIDPGWVVRVVEAVGNYGEMFERNLGSHSALKIERGLNRLWNQGGLMYSPPFR
;
A
#
# COMPACT_ATOMS: atom_id res chain seq x y z
N MET A 1 -10.85 -18.72 -0.53
CA MET A 1 -11.70 -19.40 -1.52
C MET A 1 -10.99 -20.65 -2.07
N PRO A 2 -10.62 -21.63 -1.22
CA PRO A 2 -9.83 -22.78 -1.69
C PRO A 2 -10.56 -23.58 -2.78
N GLN A 3 -11.88 -23.74 -2.65
CA GLN A 3 -12.67 -24.54 -3.57
C GLN A 3 -12.56 -24.12 -5.04
N ALA A 4 -12.65 -22.83 -5.37
CA ALA A 4 -12.60 -22.38 -6.77
C ALA A 4 -11.22 -22.59 -7.42
N ALA A 5 -10.14 -22.41 -6.65
CA ALA A 5 -8.78 -22.66 -7.15
C ALA A 5 -8.54 -24.16 -7.36
N ASP A 6 -9.02 -25.00 -6.44
CA ASP A 6 -8.88 -26.46 -6.52
C ASP A 6 -9.60 -27.04 -7.75
N GLU A 7 -10.80 -26.54 -8.07
CA GLU A 7 -11.56 -26.89 -9.28
C GLU A 7 -10.80 -26.51 -10.57
N PHE A 8 -10.15 -25.34 -10.57
CA PHE A 8 -9.31 -24.88 -11.67
C PHE A 8 -8.06 -25.75 -11.83
N TYR A 9 -7.33 -26.04 -10.75
CA TYR A 9 -6.14 -26.91 -10.81
C TYR A 9 -6.48 -28.34 -11.23
N ALA A 10 -7.67 -28.83 -10.88
CA ALA A 10 -8.15 -30.14 -11.29
C ALA A 10 -8.66 -30.20 -12.74
N GLY A 11 -8.60 -29.08 -13.49
CA GLY A 11 -9.02 -29.01 -14.88
C GLY A 11 -10.54 -29.00 -15.09
N ARG A 12 -11.34 -28.85 -14.02
CA ARG A 12 -12.80 -28.74 -14.12
C ARG A 12 -13.23 -27.36 -14.63
N CYS A 13 -12.41 -26.33 -14.41
CA CYS A 13 -12.53 -25.02 -15.02
C CYS A 13 -11.35 -24.76 -15.98
N GLN A 14 -11.62 -24.13 -17.13
CA GLN A 14 -10.58 -23.79 -18.11
C GLN A 14 -9.84 -22.48 -17.76
N ALA A 15 -10.46 -21.62 -16.96
CA ALA A 15 -9.90 -20.33 -16.55
C ALA A 15 -10.35 -19.97 -15.13
N TYR A 16 -9.54 -19.13 -14.47
CA TYR A 16 -9.83 -18.53 -13.18
C TYR A 16 -9.71 -17.01 -13.30
N THR A 17 -10.68 -16.26 -12.75
CA THR A 17 -10.71 -14.79 -12.80
C THR A 17 -10.75 -14.21 -11.40
N SER A 18 -9.95 -13.17 -11.16
CA SER A 18 -9.89 -12.40 -9.92
C SER A 18 -9.02 -11.15 -10.14
N ASP A 19 -8.76 -10.39 -9.08
CA ASP A 19 -7.82 -9.28 -9.13
C ASP A 19 -6.38 -9.77 -9.39
N ALA A 20 -5.53 -8.88 -9.92
CA ALA A 20 -4.18 -9.22 -10.34
C ALA A 20 -3.30 -9.76 -9.20
N SER A 21 -3.52 -9.32 -7.96
CA SER A 21 -2.74 -9.77 -6.81
C SER A 21 -3.14 -11.18 -6.39
N THR A 22 -4.44 -11.45 -6.36
CA THR A 22 -4.99 -12.79 -6.10
C THR A 22 -4.58 -13.77 -7.20
N LEU A 23 -4.63 -13.37 -8.47
CA LEU A 23 -4.16 -14.21 -9.58
C LEU A 23 -2.67 -14.57 -9.45
N THR A 24 -1.83 -13.61 -9.04
CA THR A 24 -0.41 -13.85 -8.77
C THR A 24 -0.23 -14.87 -7.64
N SER A 25 -0.97 -14.72 -6.53
CA SER A 25 -0.93 -15.66 -5.41
C SER A 25 -1.37 -17.07 -5.81
N ILE A 26 -2.51 -17.20 -6.50
CA ILE A 26 -3.04 -18.49 -6.98
C ILE A 26 -2.06 -19.15 -7.95
N ARG A 27 -1.45 -18.38 -8.85
CA ARG A 27 -0.43 -18.92 -9.76
C ARG A 27 0.79 -19.47 -8.99
N LEU A 28 1.24 -18.78 -7.94
CA LEU A 28 2.40 -19.21 -7.14
C LEU A 28 2.10 -20.44 -6.29
N GLN A 29 0.86 -20.59 -5.82
CA GLN A 29 0.41 -21.70 -4.99
C GLN A 29 -0.01 -22.93 -5.81
N ALA A 30 0.04 -22.85 -7.14
CA ALA A 30 -0.40 -23.94 -8.00
C ALA A 30 0.40 -25.24 -7.75
N PRO A 31 -0.25 -26.42 -7.83
CA PRO A 31 0.44 -27.70 -7.73
C PRO A 31 1.58 -27.80 -8.77
N GLY A 32 2.80 -28.09 -8.30
CA GLY A 32 3.99 -28.12 -9.17
C GLY A 32 4.57 -26.73 -9.50
N GLY A 33 4.04 -25.66 -8.92
CA GLY A 33 4.53 -24.29 -9.05
C GLY A 33 3.94 -23.50 -10.23
N PRO A 34 4.44 -22.27 -10.46
CA PRO A 34 3.80 -21.28 -11.34
C PRO A 34 4.01 -21.51 -12.84
N VAL A 35 4.81 -22.50 -13.24
CA VAL A 35 5.23 -22.71 -14.64
C VAL A 35 4.06 -23.18 -15.52
N GLY A 36 3.17 -24.01 -14.98
CA GLY A 36 2.02 -24.56 -15.71
C GLY A 36 0.87 -23.57 -15.93
N PHE A 37 0.95 -22.37 -15.35
CA PHE A 37 -0.15 -21.42 -15.32
C PHE A 37 0.32 -20.04 -15.80
N ARG A 38 -0.51 -19.36 -16.58
CA ARG A 38 -0.23 -18.03 -17.13
C ARG A 38 -1.36 -17.06 -16.81
N ILE A 39 -0.99 -15.86 -16.37
CA ILE A 39 -1.91 -14.72 -16.27
C ILE A 39 -1.93 -14.04 -17.64
N LEU A 40 -3.11 -13.85 -18.21
CA LEU A 40 -3.29 -13.14 -19.48
C LEU A 40 -3.08 -11.62 -19.28
N PRO A 41 -2.63 -10.89 -20.32
CA PRO A 41 -2.30 -9.47 -20.18
C PRO A 41 -3.52 -8.56 -20.07
N ASP A 42 -4.70 -9.04 -20.48
CA ASP A 42 -5.91 -8.23 -20.54
C ASP A 42 -6.44 -7.89 -19.15
N ARG A 43 -6.69 -6.60 -18.91
CA ARG A 43 -7.29 -6.10 -17.67
C ARG A 43 -8.70 -5.59 -17.97
N ILE A 44 -9.69 -6.34 -17.51
CA ILE A 44 -11.11 -6.17 -17.88
C ILE A 44 -11.93 -5.34 -16.88
N SER A 45 -11.33 -4.96 -15.74
CA SER A 45 -11.99 -4.23 -14.65
C SER A 45 -11.07 -3.18 -14.03
N LYS A 46 -11.68 -2.26 -13.24
CA LYS A 46 -10.98 -1.31 -12.36
C LYS A 46 -11.27 -1.70 -10.92
N GLU A 47 -10.24 -2.09 -10.17
CA GLU A 47 -10.37 -2.63 -8.81
C GLU A 47 -9.49 -1.85 -7.82
N PRO A 48 -9.84 -0.58 -7.50
CA PRO A 48 -9.06 0.22 -6.56
C PRO A 48 -9.33 -0.23 -5.12
N PHE A 49 -8.38 -0.94 -4.53
CA PHE A 49 -8.49 -1.35 -3.12
C PHE A 49 -8.16 -0.16 -2.21
N GLY A 50 -9.07 0.12 -1.29
CA GLY A 50 -8.89 1.17 -0.29
C GLY A 50 -9.42 0.71 1.07
N PRO A 51 -9.02 1.39 2.15
CA PRO A 51 -9.59 1.11 3.47
C PRO A 51 -11.11 1.31 3.47
N VAL A 52 -11.83 0.39 4.12
CA VAL A 52 -13.28 0.46 4.30
C VAL A 52 -13.57 0.62 5.78
N VAL A 53 -14.43 1.59 6.10
CA VAL A 53 -14.88 1.87 7.46
C VAL A 53 -16.40 1.94 7.51
N ASN A 54 -16.97 1.80 8.70
CA ASN A 54 -18.40 1.97 8.89
C ASN A 54 -18.84 3.40 8.60
N ARG A 55 -20.04 3.56 8.04
CA ARG A 55 -20.67 4.87 7.88
C ARG A 55 -21.07 5.43 9.25
N GLY A 56 -20.98 6.75 9.40
CA GLY A 56 -21.43 7.46 10.60
C GLY A 56 -20.30 7.83 11.57
N ASP A 57 -19.08 7.37 11.31
CA ASP A 57 -17.88 7.77 12.05
C ASP A 57 -16.92 8.52 11.14
N GLU A 58 -17.23 9.81 10.92
CA GLU A 58 -16.44 10.68 10.04
C GLU A 58 -15.03 10.95 10.60
N GLN A 59 -14.87 10.94 11.93
CA GLN A 59 -13.57 11.12 12.57
C GLN A 59 -12.66 9.93 12.28
N TRP A 60 -13.18 8.70 12.43
CA TRP A 60 -12.44 7.49 12.11
C TRP A 60 -12.11 7.39 10.62
N ALA A 61 -13.08 7.70 9.75
CA ALA A 61 -12.85 7.74 8.30
C ALA A 61 -11.73 8.72 7.92
N THR A 62 -11.74 9.91 8.53
CA THR A 62 -10.71 10.93 8.35
C THR A 62 -9.35 10.44 8.84
N LEU A 63 -9.28 9.84 10.03
CA LEU A 63 -8.04 9.30 10.57
C LEU A 63 -7.43 8.22 9.66
N VAL A 64 -8.21 7.22 9.27
CA VAL A 64 -7.75 6.13 8.39
C VAL A 64 -7.24 6.67 7.05
N LYS A 65 -7.95 7.65 6.48
CA LYS A 65 -7.52 8.34 5.26
C LYS A 65 -6.16 9.01 5.47
N TRP A 66 -6.00 9.81 6.51
CA TRP A 66 -4.75 10.55 6.74
C TRP A 66 -3.56 9.65 7.09
N VAL A 67 -3.78 8.49 7.73
CA VAL A 67 -2.73 7.48 7.92
C VAL A 67 -2.23 6.96 6.57
N LEU A 68 -3.11 6.61 5.64
CA LEU A 68 -2.71 6.19 4.30
C LEU A 68 -1.93 7.29 3.57
N LEU A 69 -2.42 8.53 3.61
CA LEU A 69 -1.77 9.66 2.96
C LEU A 69 -0.39 9.96 3.55
N ALA A 70 -0.22 9.82 4.87
CA ALA A 70 1.07 10.01 5.53
C ALA A 70 2.11 8.97 5.09
N LEU A 71 1.69 7.72 4.89
CA LEU A 71 2.57 6.66 4.39
C LEU A 71 3.02 6.94 2.95
N VAL A 72 2.15 7.50 2.11
CA VAL A 72 2.47 7.91 0.73
C VAL A 72 3.39 9.14 0.73
N GLU A 73 3.09 10.15 1.53
CA GLU A 73 3.91 11.36 1.68
C GLU A 73 5.33 11.03 2.19
N ALA A 74 5.42 10.10 3.14
CA ALA A 74 6.72 9.63 3.65
C ALA A 74 7.56 8.99 2.54
N GLU A 75 6.96 8.18 1.67
CA GLU A 75 7.65 7.60 0.50
C GLU A 75 8.10 8.70 -0.46
N GLU A 76 7.22 9.65 -0.78
CA GLU A 76 7.54 10.77 -1.68
C GLU A 76 8.69 11.63 -1.17
N ARG A 77 8.83 11.76 0.16
CA ARG A 77 9.92 12.49 0.82
C ARG A 77 11.17 11.65 1.10
N GLY A 78 11.18 10.37 0.75
CA GLY A 78 12.29 9.45 1.07
C GLY A 78 12.47 9.20 2.58
N ILE A 79 11.41 9.40 3.36
CA ILE A 79 11.38 9.14 4.80
C ILE A 79 11.01 7.66 4.98
N THR A 80 11.88 6.90 5.62
CA THR A 80 11.75 5.47 5.83
C THR A 80 11.63 5.15 7.31
N ARG A 81 11.28 3.89 7.62
CA ARG A 81 11.33 3.37 8.99
C ARG A 81 12.68 3.63 9.68
N GLU A 82 13.77 3.47 8.94
CA GLU A 82 15.14 3.58 9.48
C GLU A 82 15.56 5.02 9.76
N ASN A 83 15.08 5.99 8.97
CA ASN A 83 15.59 7.37 9.03
C ASN A 83 14.63 8.37 9.70
N VAL A 84 13.35 8.02 9.93
CA VAL A 84 12.33 9.00 10.36
C VAL A 84 12.70 9.78 11.62
N ARG A 85 13.34 9.14 12.62
CA ARG A 85 13.83 9.85 13.83
C ARG A 85 14.96 10.82 13.52
N GLN A 86 15.89 10.44 12.65
CA GLN A 86 16.98 11.29 12.25
C GLN A 86 16.45 12.50 11.46
N VAL A 87 15.51 12.27 10.54
CA VAL A 87 14.88 13.33 9.75
C VAL A 87 14.13 14.30 10.67
N LEU A 88 13.38 13.80 11.65
CA LEU A 88 12.69 14.63 12.65
C LEU A 88 13.65 15.59 13.38
N GLN A 89 14.84 15.11 13.74
CA GLN A 89 15.82 15.88 14.51
C GLN A 89 16.66 16.83 13.66
N ALA A 90 16.98 16.45 12.43
CA ALA A 90 17.98 17.12 11.60
C ALA A 90 17.40 17.98 10.48
N SER A 91 16.15 17.76 10.06
CA SER A 91 15.59 18.45 8.90
C SER A 91 15.35 19.94 9.20
N THR A 92 15.85 20.79 8.31
CA THR A 92 15.56 22.23 8.29
C THR A 92 14.54 22.62 7.22
N ASP A 93 14.02 21.64 6.45
CA ASP A 93 12.97 21.89 5.45
C ASP A 93 11.62 22.12 6.16
N PRO A 94 11.01 23.32 6.04
CA PRO A 94 9.74 23.61 6.68
C PRO A 94 8.61 22.64 6.27
N ALA A 95 8.63 22.12 5.05
CA ALA A 95 7.62 21.17 4.60
C ALA A 95 7.77 19.80 5.29
N VAL A 96 9.00 19.36 5.54
CA VAL A 96 9.27 18.13 6.29
C VAL A 96 8.94 18.32 7.77
N GLN A 97 9.26 19.48 8.35
CA GLN A 97 8.91 19.81 9.73
C GLN A 97 7.39 19.89 9.93
N ALA A 98 6.65 20.48 8.97
CA ALA A 98 5.20 20.50 9.00
C ALA A 98 4.59 19.09 8.89
N PHE A 99 5.14 18.25 8.00
CA PHE A 99 4.72 16.87 7.81
C PHE A 99 4.93 15.99 9.05
N LEU A 100 6.13 16.03 9.64
CA LEU A 100 6.47 15.22 10.82
C LEU A 100 5.98 15.82 12.14
N GLY A 101 5.56 17.09 12.12
CA GLY A 101 5.08 17.82 13.27
C GLY A 101 3.61 17.52 13.64
N ASP A 102 3.11 18.30 14.60
CA ASP A 102 1.85 17.99 15.29
C ASP A 102 0.63 18.75 14.76
N GLY A 103 0.78 19.53 13.68
CA GLY A 103 -0.28 20.43 13.19
C GLY A 103 -1.62 19.73 12.95
N PHE A 104 -1.58 18.47 12.51
CA PHE A 104 -2.77 17.65 12.25
C PHE A 104 -3.24 16.83 13.45
N ALA A 105 -2.40 16.61 14.46
CA ALA A 105 -2.70 15.68 15.55
C ALA A 105 -3.98 16.06 16.31
N LYS A 106 -4.11 17.34 16.68
CA LYS A 106 -5.30 17.86 17.37
C LYS A 106 -6.56 17.76 16.51
N ALA A 107 -6.48 18.08 15.23
CA ALA A 107 -7.63 18.01 14.31
C ALA A 107 -8.10 16.56 14.08
N LEU A 108 -7.18 15.60 14.15
CA LEU A 108 -7.46 14.17 14.04
C LEU A 108 -7.87 13.53 15.39
N GLY A 109 -7.67 14.24 16.51
CA GLY A 109 -7.94 13.72 17.85
C GLY A 109 -6.96 12.62 18.28
N ILE A 110 -5.70 12.73 17.87
CA ILE A 110 -4.63 11.76 18.15
C ILE A 110 -3.43 12.46 18.81
N ASP A 111 -2.54 11.67 19.43
CA ASP A 111 -1.38 12.21 20.13
C ASP A 111 -0.34 12.83 19.17
N PRO A 112 0.35 13.90 19.59
CA PRO A 112 1.55 14.44 18.94
C PRO A 112 2.55 13.36 18.49
N GLY A 113 3.25 13.54 17.38
CA GLY A 113 4.26 12.62 16.83
C GLY A 113 3.67 11.41 16.10
N TRP A 114 2.40 11.48 15.68
CA TRP A 114 1.70 10.34 15.09
C TRP A 114 2.29 9.86 13.76
N VAL A 115 2.75 10.77 12.89
CA VAL A 115 3.36 10.41 11.60
C VAL A 115 4.62 9.60 11.83
N VAL A 116 5.47 10.06 12.75
CA VAL A 116 6.70 9.36 13.15
C VAL A 116 6.37 7.96 13.65
N ARG A 117 5.38 7.81 14.54
CA ARG A 117 4.94 6.49 15.03
C ARG A 117 4.43 5.57 13.92
N VAL A 118 3.64 6.11 12.98
CA VAL A 118 3.11 5.34 11.85
C VAL A 118 4.26 4.80 10.99
N VAL A 119 5.20 5.67 10.60
CA VAL A 119 6.35 5.26 9.76
C VAL A 119 7.27 4.31 10.52
N GLU A 120 7.52 4.52 11.81
CA GLU A 120 8.30 3.58 12.65
C GLU A 120 7.68 2.20 12.76
N ALA A 121 6.34 2.13 12.76
CA ALA A 121 5.63 0.87 12.92
C ALA A 121 5.70 0.01 11.67
N VAL A 122 5.50 0.60 10.48
CA VAL A 122 5.28 -0.18 9.24
C VAL A 122 6.20 0.18 8.07
N GLY A 123 6.97 1.26 8.18
CA GLY A 123 7.67 1.92 7.07
C GLY A 123 6.73 2.80 6.25
N ASN A 124 7.25 3.45 5.21
CA ASN A 124 6.43 4.18 4.25
C ASN A 124 5.68 3.24 3.29
N TYR A 125 4.85 3.80 2.40
CA TYR A 125 4.06 3.01 1.44
C TYR A 125 4.92 2.09 0.57
N GLY A 126 6.05 2.59 0.07
CA GLY A 126 7.00 1.82 -0.74
C GLY A 126 7.59 0.63 0.02
N GLU A 127 8.02 0.83 1.27
CA GLU A 127 8.53 -0.25 2.12
C GLU A 127 7.47 -1.34 2.38
N MET A 128 6.23 -0.91 2.63
CA MET A 128 5.09 -1.83 2.78
C MET A 128 4.83 -2.60 1.49
N PHE A 129 4.85 -1.93 0.34
CA PHE A 129 4.63 -2.56 -0.95
C PHE A 129 5.72 -3.58 -1.26
N GLU A 130 7.00 -3.18 -1.19
CA GLU A 130 8.11 -4.03 -1.60
C GLU A 130 8.21 -5.31 -0.77
N ARG A 131 7.99 -5.20 0.55
CA ARG A 131 8.03 -6.35 1.47
C ARG A 131 6.90 -7.35 1.25
N ASN A 132 5.69 -6.89 0.88
CA ASN A 132 4.51 -7.75 0.82
C ASN A 132 4.13 -8.19 -0.59
N LEU A 133 4.29 -7.31 -1.59
CA LEU A 133 3.84 -7.51 -2.97
C LEU A 133 4.99 -7.39 -3.97
N GLY A 134 5.94 -6.51 -3.71
CA GLY A 134 6.97 -6.14 -4.68
C GLY A 134 8.15 -7.09 -4.74
N SER A 135 9.30 -6.51 -5.08
CA SER A 135 10.54 -7.23 -5.40
C SER A 135 11.10 -8.02 -4.21
N HIS A 136 10.75 -7.67 -2.97
CA HIS A 136 11.16 -8.39 -1.76
C HIS A 136 10.15 -9.45 -1.30
N SER A 137 9.03 -9.63 -2.01
CA SER A 137 8.05 -10.67 -1.73
C SER A 137 8.19 -11.88 -2.65
N ALA A 138 7.46 -12.96 -2.39
CA ALA A 138 7.33 -14.07 -3.33
C ALA A 138 6.46 -13.71 -4.56
N LEU A 139 5.61 -12.68 -4.44
CA LEU A 139 4.65 -12.28 -5.48
C LEU A 139 5.34 -11.58 -6.65
N LYS A 140 6.41 -10.80 -6.39
CA LYS A 140 7.17 -10.06 -7.41
C LYS A 140 6.29 -9.19 -8.31
N ILE A 141 5.23 -8.60 -7.73
CA ILE A 141 4.31 -7.72 -8.45
C ILE A 141 4.98 -6.37 -8.66
N GLU A 142 5.07 -5.92 -9.92
CA GLU A 142 5.53 -4.57 -10.21
C GLU A 142 4.54 -3.52 -9.70
N ARG A 143 5.06 -2.38 -9.22
CA ARG A 143 4.23 -1.28 -8.69
C ARG A 143 3.11 -0.84 -9.64
N GLY A 144 3.40 -0.70 -10.94
CA GLY A 144 2.41 -0.27 -11.92
C GLY A 144 1.71 1.03 -11.52
N LEU A 145 0.37 1.00 -11.44
CA LEU A 145 -0.43 2.15 -11.00
C LEU A 145 -0.21 2.53 -9.52
N ASN A 146 0.36 1.63 -8.70
CA ASN A 146 0.70 1.89 -7.31
C ASN A 146 2.02 2.67 -7.13
N ARG A 147 2.69 3.09 -8.22
CA ARG A 147 3.81 4.04 -8.11
C ARG A 147 3.33 5.39 -7.60
N LEU A 148 4.26 6.19 -7.07
CA LEU A 148 4.02 7.60 -6.80
C LEU A 148 3.57 8.32 -8.08
N TRP A 149 2.75 9.35 -7.90
CA TRP A 149 2.23 10.17 -8.99
C TRP A 149 3.34 10.76 -9.87
N ASN A 150 4.44 11.20 -9.24
CA ASN A 150 5.63 11.75 -9.90
C ASN A 150 6.53 10.67 -10.56
N GLN A 151 6.14 9.40 -10.45
CA GLN A 151 6.79 8.23 -11.05
C GLN A 151 5.83 7.48 -12.00
N GLY A 152 4.81 8.17 -12.52
CA GLY A 152 3.87 7.60 -13.49
C GLY A 152 2.91 6.57 -12.88
N GLY A 153 2.59 6.70 -11.59
CA GLY A 153 1.51 5.98 -10.93
C GLY A 153 0.39 6.91 -10.47
N LEU A 154 -0.44 6.43 -9.54
CA LEU A 154 -1.63 7.10 -9.03
C LEU A 154 -1.59 7.37 -7.52
N MET A 155 -0.54 6.93 -6.83
CA MET A 155 -0.40 7.20 -5.40
C MET A 155 0.00 8.66 -5.20
N TYR A 156 -0.95 9.44 -4.69
CA TYR A 156 -0.82 10.88 -4.49
C TYR A 156 -1.26 11.25 -3.08
N SER A 157 -0.38 11.95 -2.36
CA SER A 157 -0.70 12.56 -1.09
C SER A 157 -1.02 14.05 -1.28
N PRO A 158 -2.13 14.56 -0.71
CA PRO A 158 -2.30 16.00 -0.61
C PRO A 158 -1.26 16.58 0.38
N PRO A 159 -0.88 17.85 0.23
CA PRO A 159 0.11 18.46 1.09
C PRO A 159 -0.37 18.53 2.55
N PHE A 160 0.53 18.19 3.48
CA PHE A 160 0.33 18.33 4.93
C PHE A 160 0.57 19.77 5.37
N ARG A 161 -0.40 20.66 5.07
CA ARG A 161 -0.36 22.10 5.36
C ARG A 161 -1.72 22.65 5.75
#